data_AF-A0A3P7LMJ7-F1
#
_entry.id   AF-A0A3P7LMJ7-F1
#
_cell.length_a   1.000
_cell.length_b   1.000
_cell.length_c   1.000
_cell.angle_alpha   90.00
_cell.angle_beta   90.00
_cell.angle_gamma   90.00
#
_symmetry.space_group_name_H-M   'P 1'
#
loop_
_entity.id
_entity.type
_entity.pdbx_description
1 polymer ?
#
loop_
_entity_poly.entity_id
_entity_poly.type
_entity_poly.pdbx_seq_one_letter_code
_entity_poly.pdbx_strand_id
1 'polypeptide(L)'
;MFSLYPYYKKFNDSHPVNGGLPEVENNITKLIPNTNFNGLAVIGLKEWRPRYNQNNWGATQVFRRQLIRLARTHHFLLKDEKKINETAEEDFKATK
;
A
#
# COMPACT_ATOMS: atom_id res chain seq x y z
N MET A 1 2.78 -15.74 -6.75
CA MET A 1 2.72 -14.28 -6.49
C MET A 1 1.69 -14.07 -5.38
N PHE A 2 2.02 -13.35 -4.31
CA PHE A 2 1.12 -13.09 -3.18
C PHE A 2 -0.18 -12.45 -3.72
N SER A 3 -1.24 -13.23 -3.87
CA SER A 3 -2.43 -12.87 -4.66
C SER A 3 -3.38 -11.90 -3.96
N LEU A 4 -3.09 -11.52 -2.72
CA LEU A 4 -3.81 -10.53 -1.92
C LEU A 4 -3.00 -9.24 -1.74
N TYR A 5 -1.79 -9.19 -2.32
CA TYR A 5 -1.03 -7.96 -2.27
C TYR A 5 -1.79 -6.89 -3.05
N PRO A 6 -2.08 -5.75 -2.45
CA PRO A 6 -2.80 -4.70 -3.12
C PRO A 6 -1.86 -3.84 -3.92
N TYR A 7 -2.25 -3.62 -5.16
CA TYR A 7 -1.51 -2.76 -6.05
C TYR A 7 -2.43 -2.22 -7.12
N TYR A 8 -1.96 -1.18 -7.79
CA TYR A 8 -2.62 -0.65 -8.97
C TYR A 8 -2.01 -1.32 -10.20
N LYS A 9 -2.80 -2.10 -10.93
CA LYS A 9 -2.31 -2.85 -12.11
C LYS A 9 -1.75 -1.86 -13.13
N LYS A 10 -0.50 -2.06 -13.55
CA LYS A 10 0.25 -1.11 -14.40
C LYS A 10 0.29 0.33 -13.84
N PHE A 11 0.22 0.48 -12.52
CA PHE A 11 0.18 1.78 -11.85
C PHE A 11 -1.00 2.67 -12.27
N ASN A 12 -2.11 2.04 -12.66
CA ASN A 12 -3.35 2.71 -13.04
C ASN A 12 -4.34 2.71 -11.87
N ASP A 13 -4.60 3.91 -11.35
CA ASP A 13 -5.54 4.23 -10.27
C ASP A 13 -6.96 3.65 -10.45
N SER A 14 -7.40 3.43 -11.70
CA SER A 14 -8.71 2.84 -12.02
C SER A 14 -8.75 1.32 -11.93
N HIS A 15 -7.61 0.67 -11.69
CA HIS A 15 -7.50 -0.80 -11.65
C HIS A 15 -6.87 -1.28 -10.33
N PRO A 16 -7.54 -1.05 -9.18
CA PRO A 16 -7.08 -1.58 -7.90
C PRO A 16 -7.21 -3.11 -7.89
N VAL A 17 -6.14 -3.79 -7.53
CA VAL A 17 -6.12 -5.22 -7.22
C VAL A 17 -6.10 -5.33 -5.69
N ASN A 18 -6.96 -6.17 -5.11
CA ASN A 18 -7.12 -6.36 -3.66
C ASN A 18 -7.33 -5.07 -2.85
N GLY A 19 -8.11 -4.12 -3.38
CA GLY A 19 -8.40 -2.85 -2.69
C GLY A 19 -7.29 -1.79 -2.76
N GLY A 20 -6.11 -2.10 -3.34
CA GLY A 20 -5.03 -1.14 -3.53
C GLY A 20 -4.27 -0.72 -2.26
N LEU A 21 -4.67 -1.21 -1.06
CA LEU A 21 -4.04 -0.98 0.25
C LEU A 21 -3.89 -2.28 1.11
N PRO A 22 -2.78 -2.47 1.86
CA PRO A 22 -2.24 -3.79 2.30
C PRO A 22 -3.09 -4.64 3.25
N GLU A 23 -3.41 -5.87 2.82
CA GLU A 23 -3.79 -7.03 3.66
C GLU A 23 -2.99 -8.29 3.22
N VAL A 24 -2.36 -9.02 4.15
CA VAL A 24 -1.30 -10.03 3.82
C VAL A 24 -1.58 -11.44 4.36
N GLU A 25 -2.48 -11.61 5.31
CA GLU A 25 -2.50 -12.79 6.19
C GLU A 25 -2.79 -14.13 5.47
N ASN A 26 -3.69 -14.15 4.48
CA ASN A 26 -4.22 -15.39 3.90
C ASN A 26 -3.32 -16.12 2.85
N ASN A 27 -2.12 -15.61 2.51
CA ASN A 27 -1.32 -16.17 1.41
C ASN A 27 -0.10 -17.00 1.82
N ILE A 28 0.44 -16.78 3.02
CA ILE A 28 1.68 -17.44 3.43
C ILE A 28 1.45 -18.94 3.61
N THR A 29 0.33 -19.33 4.21
CA THR A 29 -0.05 -20.75 4.43
C THR A 29 -0.31 -21.52 3.13
N LYS A 30 -0.66 -20.84 2.03
CA LYS A 30 -0.80 -21.47 0.70
C LYS A 30 0.55 -21.62 -0.02
N LEU A 31 1.42 -20.62 0.09
CA LEU A 31 2.70 -20.58 -0.63
C LEU A 31 3.81 -21.36 0.11
N ILE A 32 3.73 -21.41 1.43
CA ILE A 32 4.63 -22.13 2.33
C ILE A 32 3.74 -22.97 3.25
N PRO A 33 3.24 -24.13 2.77
CA PRO A 33 2.31 -24.96 3.52
C PRO A 33 2.97 -25.71 4.68
N ASN A 34 4.29 -25.91 4.61
CA ASN A 34 5.04 -26.51 5.71
C ASN A 34 5.16 -25.49 6.85
N THR A 35 4.41 -25.72 7.93
CA THR A 35 4.47 -24.90 9.15
C THR A 35 5.83 -24.98 9.87
N ASN A 36 6.63 -25.99 9.56
CA ASN A 36 8.00 -26.18 10.06
C ASN A 36 9.07 -25.75 9.03
N PHE A 37 8.72 -24.91 8.05
CA PHE A 37 9.67 -24.40 7.08
C PHE A 37 10.82 -23.64 7.77
N ASN A 38 12.06 -24.04 7.49
CA ASN A 38 13.28 -23.48 8.09
C ASN A 38 14.30 -22.96 7.05
N GLY A 39 13.87 -22.78 5.80
CA GLY A 39 14.67 -22.20 4.73
C GLY A 39 14.55 -20.67 4.64
N LEU A 40 15.27 -20.06 3.70
CA LEU A 40 15.14 -18.62 3.41
C LEU A 40 13.91 -18.37 2.53
N ALA A 41 12.93 -17.63 3.05
CA ALA A 41 11.81 -17.09 2.27
C ALA A 41 12.04 -15.59 2.02
N VAL A 42 12.00 -15.17 0.76
CA VAL A 42 12.16 -13.76 0.36
C VAL A 42 10.85 -13.24 -0.18
N ILE A 43 10.30 -12.20 0.45
CA ILE A 43 9.08 -11.53 -0.01
C ILE A 43 9.48 -10.35 -0.90
N GLY A 44 9.21 -10.48 -2.20
CA GLY A 44 9.53 -9.45 -3.20
C GLY A 44 8.44 -8.39 -3.35
N LEU A 45 8.22 -7.57 -2.31
CA LEU A 45 7.29 -6.43 -2.38
C LEU A 45 7.93 -5.26 -3.14
N LYS A 46 7.38 -4.89 -4.30
CA LYS A 46 8.01 -3.86 -5.16
C LYS A 46 7.10 -2.69 -5.51
N GLU A 47 5.80 -2.83 -5.30
CA GLU A 47 4.79 -1.93 -5.81
C GLU A 47 4.73 -0.63 -4.98
N TRP A 48 4.90 -0.70 -3.66
CA TRP A 48 5.03 0.46 -2.79
C TRP A 48 6.28 0.38 -1.90
N ARG A 49 6.58 1.50 -1.21
CA ARG A 49 7.69 1.64 -0.28
C ARG A 49 7.15 1.88 1.14
N PRO A 50 7.79 1.31 2.18
CA PRO A 50 7.30 1.37 3.56
C PRO A 50 7.39 2.77 4.18
N ARG A 51 8.07 3.72 3.52
CA ARG A 51 8.06 5.14 3.91
C ARG A 51 7.23 5.94 2.91
N TYR A 52 6.34 6.78 3.42
CA TYR A 52 5.47 7.63 2.62
C TYR A 52 6.24 8.44 1.57
N ASN A 53 7.30 9.13 2.00
CA ASN A 53 8.16 9.94 1.14
C ASN A 53 8.93 9.16 0.06
N GLN A 54 9.05 7.84 0.18
CA GLN A 54 9.70 6.99 -0.83
C GLN A 54 8.76 6.58 -1.97
N ASN A 55 7.46 6.86 -1.86
CA ASN A 55 6.47 6.68 -2.93
C ASN A 55 6.35 7.93 -3.82
N ASN A 56 7.40 8.75 -3.89
CA ASN A 56 7.41 10.03 -4.61
C ASN A 56 8.01 9.95 -6.02
N TRP A 57 8.45 8.79 -6.47
CA TRP A 57 9.28 8.69 -7.68
C TRP A 57 8.69 7.73 -8.72
N GLY A 58 8.62 8.22 -9.96
CA GLY A 58 8.19 7.43 -11.10
C GLY A 58 6.82 6.78 -10.88
N ALA A 59 6.74 5.49 -11.15
CA ALA A 59 5.48 4.76 -11.15
C ALA A 59 4.85 4.59 -9.77
N THR A 60 5.62 4.67 -8.67
CA THR A 60 5.08 4.50 -7.30
C THR A 60 4.27 5.70 -6.81
N GLN A 61 4.30 6.82 -7.53
CA GLN A 61 3.50 8.02 -7.21
C GLN A 61 2.00 7.75 -7.15
N VAL A 62 1.51 6.72 -7.85
CA VAL A 62 0.10 6.30 -7.75
C VAL A 62 -0.31 6.01 -6.31
N PHE A 63 0.53 5.36 -5.51
CA PHE A 63 0.22 5.02 -4.13
C PHE A 63 0.06 6.28 -3.28
N ARG A 64 0.95 7.26 -3.48
CA ARG A 64 0.84 8.54 -2.77
C ARG A 64 -0.43 9.30 -3.15
N ARG A 65 -0.77 9.37 -4.44
CA ARG A 65 -2.03 10.01 -4.89
C ARG A 65 -3.25 9.37 -4.25
N GLN A 66 -3.25 8.06 -4.11
CA GLN A 66 -4.37 7.31 -3.54
C GLN A 66 -4.48 7.48 -2.02
N LEU A 67 -3.34 7.54 -1.30
CA LEU A 67 -3.33 7.90 0.12
C LEU A 67 -3.86 9.32 0.36
N ILE A 68 -3.45 10.29 -0.46
CA ILE A 68 -3.99 11.66 -0.39
C ILE A 68 -5.49 11.67 -0.69
N ARG A 69 -5.95 10.90 -1.68
CA ARG A 69 -7.38 10.80 -2.00
C ARG A 69 -8.16 10.20 -0.83
N LEU A 70 -7.64 9.16 -0.19
CA LEU A 70 -8.27 8.54 0.97
C LEU A 70 -8.35 9.53 2.15
N ALA A 71 -7.26 10.25 2.44
CA ALA A 71 -7.24 11.28 3.47
C ALA A 71 -8.26 12.40 3.19
N ARG A 72 -8.43 12.82 1.92
CA ARG A 72 -9.48 13.78 1.53
C ARG A 72 -10.89 13.25 1.77
N THR A 73 -11.12 11.96 1.57
CA THR A 73 -12.41 11.33 1.84
C THR A 73 -12.71 11.27 3.34
N HIS A 74 -11.72 10.90 4.16
CA HIS A 74 -11.89 10.79 5.61
C HIS A 74 -11.95 12.16 6.30
N HIS A 75 -11.18 13.13 5.81
CA HIS A 75 -11.01 14.46 6.39
C HIS A 75 -11.56 15.54 5.46
N PHE A 76 -12.79 15.37 4.97
CA PHE A 76 -13.40 16.20 3.91
C PHE A 76 -13.52 17.71 4.24
N LEU A 77 -13.47 18.09 5.52
CA LEU A 77 -13.48 19.49 5.96
C LEU A 77 -12.10 20.16 5.84
N LEU A 78 -11.03 19.39 5.72
CA LEU A 78 -9.66 19.87 5.64
C LEU A 78 -9.36 20.28 4.19
N LYS A 79 -9.38 21.58 3.90
CA LYS A 79 -9.13 22.11 2.54
C LYS A 79 -7.67 22.50 2.27
N ASP A 80 -6.86 22.61 3.32
CA ASP A 80 -5.45 22.96 3.19
C ASP A 80 -4.66 21.77 2.62
N GLU A 81 -4.01 21.97 1.48
CA GLU A 81 -3.30 20.89 0.78
C GLU A 81 -2.09 20.36 1.55
N LYS A 82 -1.39 21.23 2.28
CA LYS A 82 -0.23 20.83 3.08
C LYS A 82 -0.70 19.95 4.22
N LYS A 83 -1.75 20.37 4.94
CA LYS A 83 -2.33 19.58 6.03
C LYS A 83 -2.91 18.26 5.54
N ILE A 84 -3.61 18.23 4.40
CA ILE A 84 -4.10 16.97 3.81
C ILE A 84 -2.94 16.00 3.52
N ASN A 85 -1.81 16.49 3.02
CA ASN A 85 -0.66 15.65 2.74
C ASN A 85 0.03 15.16 4.04
N GLU A 86 0.05 15.97 5.09
CA GLU A 86 0.53 15.56 6.43
C GLU A 86 -0.39 14.49 7.02
N THR A 87 -1.71 14.70 6.99
CA THR A 87 -2.71 13.73 7.44
C THR A 87 -2.63 12.41 6.65
N ALA A 88 -2.41 12.46 5.34
CA ALA A 88 -2.22 11.25 4.53
C ALA A 88 -0.98 10.44 4.96
N GLU A 89 0.08 11.12 5.41
CA GLU A 89 1.27 10.46 5.95
C GLU A 89 1.00 9.87 7.35
N GLU A 90 0.22 10.55 8.19
CA GLU A 90 -0.20 10.08 9.51
C GLU A 90 -1.10 8.84 9.40
N ASP A 91 -2.15 8.90 8.56
CA ASP A 91 -3.05 7.79 8.29
C ASP A 91 -2.28 6.56 7.78
N PHE A 92 -1.31 6.77 6.88
CA PHE A 92 -0.43 5.70 6.38
C PHE A 92 0.44 5.08 7.49
N LYS A 93 0.93 5.89 8.44
CA LYS A 93 1.71 5.39 9.60
C LYS A 93 0.82 4.63 10.58
N ALA A 94 -0.43 5.04 10.75
CA ALA A 94 -1.39 4.44 11.66
C ALA A 94 -1.95 3.09 11.17
N THR A 95 -1.79 2.76 9.89
CA THR A 95 -2.18 1.46 9.30
C THR A 95 -1.10 0.36 9.50
N LYS A 96 -0.12 0.60 10.37
CA LYS A 96 0.93 -0.37 10.74
C LYS A 96 0.60 -1.17 11.99
#